data_AF-A0A7V9HH15-F1
#
_entry.id   AF-A0A7V9HH15-F1
#
_cell.length_a   1.000
_cell.length_b   1.000
_cell.length_c   1.000
_cell.angle_alpha   90.00
_cell.angle_beta   90.00
_cell.angle_gamma   90.00
#
_symmetry.space_group_name_H-M   'P 1'
#
loop_
_entity.id
_entity.type
_entity.pdbx_description
1 polymer ?
#
loop_
_entity_poly.entity_id
_entity_poly.type
_entity_poly.pdbx_seq_one_letter_code
_entity_poly.pdbx_strand_id
1 'polypeptide(L)'
;MESEQRPRPTDRTLESWESWVDEAIRAARVRGVFDNVRRVGEPLNLERNPFAGDREAGFHVLKNADLAPLWMELDKALSREVTSLEAFRARATAWIEQLRAHARGSRLRTSTVRPTGRKAGILQWLRGPGSSPVAGDAVVDQSSVERERQVSKRQYLERAAAVDKHIVEYNAALPDEIRWLERPRLLPEAAAEQFNAACPPVGRNASNEE
;
A
#
# COMPACT_ATOMS: atom_id res chain seq x y z
N MET A 1 -12.21 -39.27 30.52
CA MET A 1 -11.98 -37.81 30.54
C MET A 1 -10.61 -37.62 31.16
N GLU A 2 -9.60 -37.27 30.37
CA GLU A 2 -8.45 -36.44 30.77
C GLU A 2 -7.68 -36.21 29.47
N SER A 3 -7.86 -35.05 28.85
CA SER A 3 -7.13 -34.70 27.64
C SER A 3 -5.82 -34.06 28.07
N GLU A 4 -4.73 -34.75 27.77
CA GLU A 4 -3.36 -34.33 28.04
C GLU A 4 -3.04 -33.06 27.23
N GLN A 5 -3.25 -31.91 27.86
CA GLN A 5 -3.01 -30.59 27.27
C GLN A 5 -1.51 -30.34 27.22
N ARG A 6 -0.92 -30.56 26.05
CA ARG A 6 0.45 -30.16 25.74
C ARG A 6 0.53 -28.62 25.79
N PRO A 7 1.45 -28.01 26.55
CA PRO A 7 1.53 -26.56 26.68
C PRO A 7 1.85 -25.90 25.33
N ARG A 8 1.14 -24.80 25.01
CA ARG A 8 1.32 -24.04 23.76
C ARG A 8 2.65 -23.27 23.78
N PRO A 9 3.41 -23.25 22.67
CA PRO A 9 4.75 -22.66 22.63
C PRO A 9 4.70 -21.15 22.34
N THR A 10 4.04 -20.33 23.16
CA THR A 10 4.01 -18.86 22.94
C THR A 10 3.88 -18.05 24.22
N ASP A 11 4.65 -18.39 25.26
CA ASP A 11 4.87 -17.43 26.37
C ASP A 11 6.31 -17.55 26.87
N ARG A 12 7.24 -17.01 26.09
CA ARG A 12 8.64 -16.89 26.51
C ARG A 12 8.82 -15.50 27.10
N THR A 13 8.86 -15.41 28.43
CA THR A 13 9.28 -14.20 29.15
C THR A 13 10.74 -13.85 28.80
N LEU A 14 11.15 -12.59 28.99
CA LEU A 14 12.53 -12.13 28.73
C LEU A 14 13.58 -13.02 29.44
N GLU A 15 13.31 -13.42 30.68
CA GLU A 15 14.15 -14.34 31.47
C GLU A 15 14.32 -15.73 30.81
N SER A 16 13.27 -16.23 30.15
CA SER A 16 13.31 -17.50 29.43
C SER A 16 14.11 -17.41 28.13
N TRP A 17 14.17 -16.23 27.52
CA TRP A 17 14.97 -15.99 26.32
C TRP A 17 16.46 -15.91 26.67
N GLU A 18 16.82 -15.16 27.71
CA GLU A 18 18.20 -15.10 28.22
C GLU A 18 18.74 -16.49 28.57
N SER A 19 17.94 -17.29 29.29
CA SER A 19 18.29 -18.67 29.64
C SER A 19 18.53 -19.56 28.41
N TRP A 20 17.70 -19.40 27.37
CA TRP A 20 17.85 -20.15 26.12
C TRP A 20 19.10 -19.74 25.33
N VAL A 21 19.42 -18.44 25.31
CA VAL A 21 20.63 -17.91 24.67
C VAL A 21 21.89 -18.45 25.35
N ASP A 22 21.93 -18.43 26.69
CA ASP A 22 23.06 -18.97 27.46
C ASP A 22 23.26 -20.46 27.21
N GLU A 23 22.18 -21.23 27.16
CA GLU A 23 22.24 -22.66 26.85
C GLU A 23 22.71 -22.92 25.41
N ALA A 24 22.27 -22.12 24.45
CA ALA A 24 22.72 -22.19 23.06
C ALA A 24 24.23 -21.88 22.94
N ILE A 25 24.72 -20.84 23.63
CA ILE A 25 26.14 -20.46 23.65
C ILE A 25 26.98 -21.58 24.29
N ARG A 26 26.53 -22.13 25.42
CA ARG A 26 27.22 -23.22 26.12
C ARG A 26 27.30 -24.47 25.23
N ALA A 27 26.19 -24.84 24.58
CA ALA A 27 26.15 -25.97 23.66
C ALA A 27 27.02 -25.74 22.41
N ALA A 28 27.14 -24.51 21.91
CA ALA A 28 28.04 -24.17 20.81
C ALA A 28 29.52 -24.29 21.21
N ARG A 29 29.87 -23.88 22.45
CA ARG A 29 31.22 -24.03 23.00
C ARG A 29 31.60 -25.49 23.20
N VAL A 30 30.71 -26.32 23.72
CA VAL A 30 30.94 -27.78 23.87
C VAL A 30 31.18 -28.45 22.52
N ARG A 31 30.49 -28.00 21.47
CA ARG A 31 30.64 -28.51 20.10
C ARG A 31 31.90 -28.00 19.39
N GLY A 32 32.72 -27.18 20.04
CA GLY A 32 33.93 -26.61 19.45
C GLY A 32 33.66 -25.66 18.27
N VAL A 33 32.44 -25.10 18.18
CA VAL A 33 32.05 -24.19 17.08
C VAL A 33 32.95 -22.94 17.05
N PHE A 34 33.53 -22.59 18.21
CA PHE A 34 34.45 -21.45 18.34
C PHE A 34 35.94 -21.82 18.19
N ASP A 35 36.28 -23.10 18.03
CA ASP A 35 37.69 -23.55 18.07
C ASP A 35 38.42 -23.31 16.73
N ASN A 36 37.68 -23.15 15.63
CA ASN A 36 38.25 -22.97 14.29
C ASN A 36 37.67 -21.73 13.58
N VAL A 37 37.43 -20.67 14.34
CA VAL A 37 36.95 -19.40 13.77
C VAL A 37 38.07 -18.80 12.93
N ARG A 38 37.75 -18.40 11.70
CA ARG A 38 38.71 -17.74 10.81
C ARG A 38 39.12 -16.41 11.44
N ARG A 39 40.43 -16.11 11.51
CA ARG A 39 40.99 -14.84 12.01
C ARG A 39 40.82 -14.59 13.53
N VAL A 40 40.90 -15.64 14.35
CA VAL A 40 40.96 -15.49 15.82
C VAL A 40 42.13 -14.59 16.21
N GLY A 41 41.84 -13.53 16.97
CA GLY A 41 42.84 -12.59 17.47
C GLY A 41 43.27 -11.50 16.48
N GLU A 42 42.79 -11.53 15.23
CA GLU A 42 43.01 -10.42 14.30
C GLU A 42 42.05 -9.26 14.64
N PRO A 43 42.52 -8.00 14.56
CA PRO A 43 41.65 -6.84 14.67
C PRO A 43 40.54 -6.93 13.61
N LEU A 44 39.28 -6.67 14.00
CA LEU A 44 38.21 -6.54 13.02
C LEU A 44 38.57 -5.42 12.05
N ASN A 45 38.64 -5.74 10.75
CA ASN A 45 38.73 -4.71 9.72
C ASN A 45 37.35 -4.09 9.54
N LEU A 46 37.03 -3.13 10.38
CA LEU A 46 35.87 -2.28 10.23
C LEU A 46 36.18 -1.32 9.07
N GLU A 47 35.79 -1.71 7.84
CA GLU A 47 35.71 -0.75 6.74
C GLU A 47 34.89 0.44 7.23
N ARG A 48 35.49 1.63 7.23
CA ARG A 48 34.85 2.84 7.76
C ARG A 48 33.60 3.15 6.96
N ASN A 49 32.44 2.74 7.45
CA ASN A 49 31.16 3.07 6.87
C ASN A 49 30.73 4.42 7.45
N PRO A 50 30.69 5.49 6.65
CA PRO A 50 30.33 6.82 7.13
C PRO A 50 28.91 6.89 7.72
N PHE A 51 28.06 5.89 7.45
CA PHE A 51 26.69 5.80 7.97
C PHE A 51 26.56 4.91 9.21
N ALA A 52 27.65 4.29 9.69
CA ALA A 52 27.59 3.32 10.78
C ALA A 52 27.80 3.91 12.17
N GLY A 53 28.44 5.08 12.29
CA GLY A 53 28.74 5.70 13.59
C GLY A 53 29.36 4.69 14.57
N ASP A 54 28.82 4.63 15.78
CA ASP A 54 29.27 3.70 16.83
C ASP A 54 28.81 2.23 16.60
N ARG A 55 27.94 1.98 15.61
CA ARG A 55 27.33 0.65 15.34
C ARG A 55 28.06 -0.15 14.27
N GLU A 56 29.26 0.29 13.88
CA GLU A 56 30.06 -0.31 12.81
C GLU A 56 30.33 -1.80 12.99
N ALA A 57 30.65 -2.22 14.22
CA ALA A 57 30.81 -3.63 14.55
C ALA A 57 29.51 -4.43 14.37
N GLY A 58 28.36 -3.85 14.74
CA GLY A 58 27.05 -4.49 14.56
C GLY A 58 26.67 -4.67 13.09
N PHE A 59 26.90 -3.65 12.27
CA PHE A 59 26.67 -3.74 10.82
C PHE A 59 27.64 -4.72 10.15
N HIS A 60 28.89 -4.81 10.61
CA HIS A 60 29.84 -5.80 10.13
C HIS A 60 29.40 -7.24 10.46
N VAL A 61 28.84 -7.48 11.66
CA VAL A 61 28.27 -8.79 12.03
C VAL A 61 27.08 -9.16 11.14
N LEU A 62 26.17 -8.21 10.89
CA LEU A 62 25.03 -8.43 9.99
C LEU A 62 25.49 -8.74 8.56
N LYS A 63 26.44 -7.97 8.02
CA LYS A 63 27.04 -8.19 6.69
C LYS A 63 27.67 -9.57 6.57
N ASN A 64 28.39 -10.03 7.60
CA ASN A 64 28.99 -11.37 7.64
C ASN A 64 27.95 -12.51 7.71
N ALA A 65 26.73 -12.20 8.15
CA ALA A 65 25.61 -13.14 8.20
C ALA A 65 24.69 -13.03 6.97
N ASP A 66 25.08 -12.27 5.93
CA ASP A 66 24.25 -11.93 4.76
C ASP A 66 22.90 -11.27 5.13
N LEU A 67 22.86 -10.56 6.26
CA LEU A 67 21.69 -9.81 6.74
C LEU A 67 21.90 -8.31 6.60
N ALA A 68 20.81 -7.58 6.37
CA ALA A 68 20.81 -6.12 6.34
C ALA A 68 20.28 -5.53 7.65
N PRO A 69 20.75 -4.34 8.05
CA PRO A 69 20.13 -3.57 9.13
C PRO A 69 18.63 -3.33 8.89
N LEU A 70 17.86 -3.33 9.97
CA LEU A 70 16.39 -3.22 9.93
C LEU A 70 15.90 -2.05 9.06
N TRP A 71 16.50 -0.86 9.22
CA TRP A 71 16.10 0.33 8.46
C TRP A 71 16.28 0.17 6.94
N MET A 72 17.26 -0.64 6.47
CA MET A 72 17.43 -0.91 5.04
C MET A 72 16.34 -1.84 4.50
N GLU A 73 15.94 -2.84 5.27
CA GLU A 73 14.83 -3.73 4.88
C GLU A 73 13.51 -2.97 4.86
N LEU A 74 13.28 -2.09 5.85
CA LEU A 74 12.14 -1.18 5.87
C LEU A 74 12.19 -0.21 4.68
N ASP A 75 13.36 0.33 4.31
CA ASP A 75 13.50 1.20 3.14
C ASP A 75 13.12 0.50 1.82
N LYS A 76 13.56 -0.75 1.64
CA LYS A 76 13.18 -1.58 0.49
C LYS A 76 11.68 -1.85 0.45
N ALA A 77 11.10 -2.22 1.59
CA ALA A 77 9.66 -2.47 1.70
C ALA A 77 8.87 -1.20 1.38
N LEU A 78 9.22 -0.09 2.02
CA LEU A 78 8.58 1.21 1.82
C LEU A 78 8.67 1.67 0.36
N SER A 79 9.83 1.53 -0.28
CA SER A 79 10.02 1.90 -1.69
C SER A 79 9.10 1.11 -2.63
N ARG A 80 8.89 -0.19 -2.35
CA ARG A 80 7.94 -1.03 -3.11
C ARG A 80 6.51 -0.58 -2.90
N GLU A 81 6.13 -0.23 -1.67
CA GLU A 81 4.77 0.20 -1.37
C GLU A 81 4.43 1.57 -1.96
N VAL A 82 5.36 2.52 -1.90
CA VAL A 82 5.20 3.83 -2.57
C VAL A 82 4.99 3.63 -4.07
N THR A 83 5.81 2.80 -4.71
CA THR A 83 5.66 2.45 -6.13
C THR A 83 4.29 1.83 -6.43
N SER A 84 3.83 0.92 -5.56
CA SER A 84 2.51 0.28 -5.68
C SER A 84 1.37 1.28 -5.54
N LEU A 85 1.47 2.22 -4.59
CA LEU A 85 0.49 3.28 -4.37
C LEU A 85 0.39 4.22 -5.58
N GLU A 86 1.52 4.62 -6.15
CA GLU A 86 1.59 5.44 -7.35
C GLU A 86 0.97 4.72 -8.56
N ALA A 87 1.33 3.45 -8.77
CA ALA A 87 0.76 2.62 -9.83
C ALA A 87 -0.75 2.41 -9.65
N PHE A 88 -1.23 2.30 -8.42
CA PHE A 88 -2.67 2.26 -8.14
C PHE A 88 -3.35 3.58 -8.50
N ARG A 89 -2.81 4.72 -8.07
CA ARG A 89 -3.34 6.05 -8.40
C ARG A 89 -3.39 6.28 -9.91
N ALA A 90 -2.34 5.91 -10.63
CA ALA A 90 -2.29 6.02 -12.09
C ALA A 90 -3.39 5.19 -12.78
N ARG A 91 -3.57 3.93 -12.35
CA ARG A 91 -4.64 3.05 -12.88
C ARG A 91 -6.03 3.59 -12.56
N ALA A 92 -6.26 4.04 -11.33
CA ALA A 92 -7.54 4.64 -10.94
C ALA A 92 -7.85 5.89 -11.76
N THR A 93 -6.86 6.73 -12.01
CA THR A 93 -7.01 7.95 -12.83
C THR A 93 -7.39 7.60 -14.26
N ALA A 94 -6.64 6.70 -14.90
CA ALA A 94 -6.95 6.25 -16.26
C ALA A 94 -8.35 5.61 -16.37
N TRP A 95 -8.74 4.80 -15.39
CA TRP A 95 -10.07 4.18 -15.34
C TRP A 95 -11.19 5.22 -15.23
N ILE A 96 -11.06 6.17 -14.31
CA ILE A 96 -12.06 7.24 -14.12
C ILE A 96 -12.16 8.13 -15.37
N GLU A 97 -11.04 8.45 -16.01
CA GLU A 97 -11.02 9.21 -17.27
C GLU A 97 -11.72 8.48 -18.41
N GLN A 98 -11.50 7.16 -18.54
CA GLN A 98 -12.23 6.32 -19.48
C GLN A 98 -13.73 6.37 -19.21
N LEU A 99 -14.16 6.20 -17.97
CA LEU A 99 -15.58 6.30 -17.61
C LEU A 99 -16.19 7.68 -17.92
N ARG A 100 -15.44 8.76 -17.68
CA ARG A 100 -15.85 10.12 -18.07
C ARG A 100 -16.01 10.27 -19.57
N ALA A 101 -15.10 9.70 -20.36
CA ALA A 101 -15.20 9.73 -21.81
C ALA A 101 -16.45 8.99 -22.31
N HIS A 102 -16.75 7.81 -21.75
CA HIS A 102 -17.97 7.05 -22.05
C HIS A 102 -19.23 7.82 -21.67
N ALA A 103 -19.26 8.45 -20.49
CA ALA A 103 -20.39 9.26 -20.03
C ALA A 103 -20.61 10.54 -20.87
N ARG A 104 -19.55 11.14 -21.41
CA ARG A 104 -19.65 12.26 -22.35
C ARG A 104 -20.15 11.79 -23.72
N GLY A 105 -19.65 10.67 -24.23
CA GLY A 105 -20.05 10.09 -25.52
C GLY A 105 -21.50 9.62 -25.54
N SER A 106 -22.00 9.04 -24.44
CA SER A 106 -23.40 8.62 -24.31
C SER A 106 -24.36 9.82 -24.35
N ARG A 107 -24.02 10.94 -23.71
CA ARG A 107 -24.80 12.20 -23.74
C ARG A 107 -24.90 12.80 -25.14
N LEU A 108 -23.85 12.70 -25.95
CA LEU A 108 -23.87 13.23 -27.33
C LEU A 108 -24.72 12.35 -28.26
N ARG A 109 -24.76 11.03 -28.04
CA ARG A 109 -25.54 10.08 -28.84
C ARG A 109 -27.05 10.13 -28.57
N THR A 110 -27.48 10.45 -27.35
CA THR A 110 -28.92 10.57 -27.03
C THR A 110 -29.54 11.87 -27.53
N SER A 111 -28.74 12.82 -28.03
CA SER A 111 -29.21 14.12 -28.54
C SER A 111 -29.71 14.11 -29.98
N THR A 112 -29.65 12.98 -30.72
CA THR A 112 -29.98 12.94 -32.15
C THR A 112 -31.21 12.08 -32.49
N VAL A 113 -32.35 12.24 -31.81
CA VAL A 113 -33.68 12.02 -32.44
C VAL A 113 -34.70 12.92 -31.73
N ARG A 114 -35.08 14.03 -32.38
CA ARG A 114 -36.35 14.70 -32.08
C ARG A 114 -37.39 14.08 -33.01
N PRO A 115 -38.36 13.26 -32.54
CA PRO A 115 -39.47 12.86 -33.38
C PRO A 115 -40.35 14.10 -33.61
N THR A 116 -40.10 14.79 -34.72
CA THR A 116 -40.96 15.85 -35.21
C THR A 116 -42.24 15.21 -35.75
N GLY A 117 -43.35 15.45 -35.06
CA GLY A 117 -44.68 15.49 -35.69
C GLY A 117 -45.57 14.24 -35.57
N ARG A 118 -46.56 14.36 -34.67
CA ARG A 118 -48.01 14.29 -34.98
C ARG A 118 -48.55 13.02 -35.70
N LYS A 119 -49.14 12.11 -34.90
CA LYS A 119 -50.59 11.74 -34.84
C LYS A 119 -50.79 10.24 -34.55
N ALA A 120 -51.55 9.99 -33.48
CA ALA A 120 -52.57 8.97 -33.25
C ALA A 120 -52.29 7.48 -33.58
N GLY A 121 -52.64 6.62 -32.62
CA GLY A 121 -53.27 5.32 -32.95
C GLY A 121 -52.73 4.09 -32.21
N ILE A 122 -53.28 3.81 -31.02
CA ILE A 122 -53.94 2.53 -30.68
C ILE A 122 -53.29 1.23 -31.21
N LEU A 123 -51.97 1.03 -31.06
CA LEU A 123 -51.34 -0.27 -31.36
C LEU A 123 -50.25 -0.67 -30.35
N GLN A 124 -50.37 -0.28 -29.08
CA GLN A 124 -49.43 -0.74 -28.04
C GLN A 124 -49.79 -2.11 -27.43
N TRP A 125 -51.02 -2.61 -27.61
CA TRP A 125 -51.48 -3.85 -26.97
C TRP A 125 -51.20 -5.16 -27.75
N LEU A 126 -50.51 -5.09 -28.90
CA LEU A 126 -50.31 -6.24 -29.81
C LEU A 126 -48.89 -6.82 -29.79
N ARG A 127 -48.10 -6.57 -28.73
CA ARG A 127 -46.83 -7.27 -28.49
C ARG A 127 -46.94 -8.16 -27.25
N GLY A 128 -46.83 -9.47 -27.47
CA GLY A 128 -46.99 -10.51 -26.46
C GLY A 128 -45.93 -10.49 -25.33
N PRO A 129 -46.13 -11.33 -24.30
CA PRO A 129 -45.26 -11.43 -23.13
C PRO A 129 -43.96 -12.14 -23.51
N GLY A 130 -43.01 -11.41 -24.06
CA GLY A 130 -41.76 -12.04 -24.51
C GLY A 130 -40.61 -11.10 -24.85
N SER A 131 -40.77 -9.78 -24.77
CA SER A 131 -39.61 -8.88 -24.82
C SER A 131 -39.28 -8.40 -23.41
N SER A 132 -38.48 -9.18 -22.69
CA SER A 132 -37.60 -8.59 -21.68
C SER A 132 -36.87 -7.42 -22.35
N PRO A 133 -36.76 -6.24 -21.71
CA PRO A 133 -35.86 -5.22 -22.22
C PRO A 133 -34.49 -5.90 -22.31
N VAL A 134 -33.99 -6.00 -23.55
CA VAL A 134 -32.60 -6.37 -23.81
C VAL A 134 -31.79 -5.50 -22.87
N ALA A 135 -30.93 -6.13 -22.06
CA ALA A 135 -29.97 -5.47 -21.18
C ALA A 135 -29.01 -4.63 -22.04
N GLY A 136 -29.51 -3.51 -22.54
CA GLY A 136 -28.79 -2.57 -23.37
C GLY A 136 -28.06 -1.62 -22.44
N ASP A 137 -26.74 -1.65 -22.52
CA ASP A 137 -25.80 -0.62 -22.07
C ASP A 137 -26.30 0.22 -20.89
N ALA A 138 -25.94 -0.19 -19.67
CA ALA A 138 -26.09 0.68 -18.51
C ALA A 138 -25.45 2.03 -18.84
N VAL A 139 -26.27 3.05 -19.10
CA VAL A 139 -25.82 4.37 -19.51
C VAL A 139 -24.92 4.91 -18.40
N VAL A 140 -23.62 4.97 -18.67
CA VAL A 140 -22.67 5.55 -17.73
C VAL A 140 -23.03 7.02 -17.60
N ASP A 141 -23.63 7.39 -16.47
CA ASP A 141 -23.92 8.78 -16.09
C ASP A 141 -22.83 9.30 -15.13
N GLN A 142 -22.71 10.63 -15.04
CA GLN A 142 -21.78 11.33 -14.16
C GLN A 142 -21.91 10.91 -12.69
N SER A 143 -23.11 10.57 -12.22
CA SER A 143 -23.31 10.03 -10.87
C SER A 143 -22.62 8.67 -10.64
N SER A 144 -22.56 7.83 -11.67
CA SER A 144 -21.85 6.54 -11.62
C SER A 144 -20.33 6.73 -11.67
N VAL A 145 -19.85 7.72 -12.43
CA VAL A 145 -18.43 8.11 -12.44
C VAL A 145 -17.99 8.60 -11.06
N GLU A 146 -18.79 9.45 -10.40
CA GLU A 146 -18.45 9.94 -9.06
C GLU A 146 -18.46 8.82 -8.01
N ARG A 147 -19.42 7.88 -8.09
CA ARG A 147 -19.42 6.69 -7.22
C ARG A 147 -18.12 5.89 -7.36
N GLU A 148 -17.68 5.64 -8.59
CA GLU A 148 -16.44 4.91 -8.85
C GLU A 148 -15.20 5.67 -8.35
N ARG A 149 -15.19 6.99 -8.53
CA ARG A 149 -14.15 7.88 -7.99
C ARG A 149 -14.08 7.78 -6.46
N GLN A 150 -15.21 7.81 -5.76
CA GLN A 150 -15.25 7.71 -4.30
C GLN A 150 -14.76 6.35 -3.80
N VAL A 151 -15.12 5.26 -4.49
CA VAL A 151 -14.59 3.93 -4.20
C VAL A 151 -13.07 3.89 -4.37
N SER A 152 -12.57 4.41 -5.50
CA SER A 152 -11.14 4.49 -5.78
C SER A 152 -10.38 5.36 -4.77
N LYS A 153 -10.99 6.48 -4.36
CA LYS A 153 -10.46 7.40 -3.34
C LYS A 153 -10.32 6.69 -1.99
N ARG A 154 -11.35 5.99 -1.53
CA ARG A 154 -11.31 5.23 -0.27
C ARG A 154 -10.19 4.19 -0.27
N GLN A 155 -10.08 3.41 -1.35
CA GLN A 155 -8.99 2.42 -1.49
C GLN A 155 -7.60 3.06 -1.54
N TYR A 156 -7.48 4.23 -2.18
CA TYR A 156 -6.22 4.98 -2.20
C TYR A 156 -5.84 5.45 -0.78
N LEU A 157 -6.79 6.01 -0.03
CA LEU A 157 -6.56 6.47 1.34
C LEU A 157 -6.19 5.34 2.29
N GLU A 158 -6.84 4.18 2.18
CA GLU A 158 -6.49 2.98 2.95
C GLU A 158 -5.05 2.53 2.68
N ARG A 159 -4.63 2.50 1.40
CA ARG A 159 -3.25 2.17 1.03
C ARG A 159 -2.25 3.24 1.46
N ALA A 160 -2.60 4.52 1.35
CA ALA A 160 -1.77 5.63 1.81
C ALA A 160 -1.55 5.58 3.32
N ALA A 161 -2.57 5.21 4.10
CA ALA A 161 -2.44 5.02 5.53
C ALA A 161 -1.51 3.84 5.89
N ALA A 162 -1.52 2.77 5.09
CA ALA A 162 -0.56 1.66 5.27
C ALA A 162 0.89 2.11 5.00
N VAL A 163 1.11 2.89 3.93
CA VAL A 163 2.43 3.49 3.63
C VAL A 163 2.87 4.42 4.75
N ASP A 164 1.97 5.27 5.25
CA ASP A 164 2.26 6.18 6.35
C ASP A 164 2.69 5.44 7.62
N LYS A 165 2.05 4.30 7.93
CA LYS A 165 2.47 3.43 9.04
C LYS A 165 3.91 2.95 8.86
N HIS A 166 4.29 2.49 7.67
CA HIS A 166 5.67 2.06 7.41
C HIS A 166 6.67 3.21 7.40
N ILE A 167 6.26 4.44 7.04
CA ILE A 167 7.10 5.64 7.23
C ILE A 167 7.40 5.85 8.71
N VAL A 168 6.43 5.64 9.61
CA VAL A 168 6.65 5.74 11.07
C VAL A 168 7.68 4.71 11.52
N GLU A 169 7.49 3.46 11.12
CA GLU A 169 8.37 2.36 11.50
C GLU A 169 9.79 2.58 10.95
N TYR A 170 9.90 3.04 9.70
CA TYR A 170 11.18 3.42 9.09
C TYR A 170 11.86 4.55 9.87
N ASN A 171 11.18 5.68 10.10
CA ASN A 171 11.75 6.81 10.83
C ASN A 171 12.14 6.43 12.26
N ALA A 172 11.37 5.55 12.93
CA ALA A 172 11.69 5.06 14.26
C ALA A 172 12.89 4.09 14.28
N ALA A 173 13.17 3.40 13.17
CA ALA A 173 14.29 2.48 13.02
C ALA A 173 15.59 3.18 12.58
N LEU A 174 15.55 4.46 12.22
CA LEU A 174 16.73 5.20 11.80
C LEU A 174 17.69 5.45 12.97
N PRO A 175 18.99 5.13 12.82
CA PRO A 175 20.05 5.64 13.69
C PRO A 175 20.10 7.18 13.71
N ASP A 176 20.56 7.75 14.83
CA ASP A 176 20.64 9.20 15.03
C ASP A 176 21.54 9.88 13.98
N GLU A 177 22.60 9.20 13.54
CA GLU A 177 23.57 9.70 12.56
C GLU A 177 22.98 9.90 11.16
N ILE A 178 21.87 9.19 10.86
CA ILE A 178 21.20 9.23 9.56
C ILE A 178 19.75 9.72 9.64
N ARG A 179 19.36 10.44 10.70
CA ARG A 179 18.03 11.05 10.82
C ARG A 179 17.68 12.06 9.73
N TRP A 180 18.67 12.59 9.03
CA TRP A 180 18.43 13.42 7.85
C TRP A 180 17.79 12.63 6.68
N LEU A 181 17.72 11.30 6.75
CA LEU A 181 16.95 10.44 5.84
C LEU A 181 15.48 10.25 6.27
N GLU A 182 15.03 10.86 7.36
CA GLU A 182 13.63 10.79 7.78
C GLU A 182 12.70 11.20 6.63
N ARG A 183 11.68 10.38 6.40
CA ARG A 183 10.70 10.61 5.34
C ARG A 183 9.48 11.35 5.90
N PRO A 184 8.92 12.32 5.15
CA PRO A 184 7.74 13.05 5.59
C PRO A 184 6.53 12.13 5.70
N ARG A 185 5.68 12.37 6.71
CA ARG A 185 4.45 11.60 6.95
C ARG A 185 3.44 11.82 5.82
N LEU A 186 2.76 10.76 5.41
CA LEU A 186 1.69 10.80 4.42
C LEU A 186 0.35 10.89 5.16
N LEU A 187 0.05 12.09 5.67
CA LEU A 187 -1.18 12.34 6.41
C LEU A 187 -2.43 12.10 5.54
N PRO A 188 -3.56 11.67 6.13
CA PRO A 188 -4.79 11.40 5.37
C PRO A 188 -5.28 12.58 4.52
N GLU A 189 -5.12 13.81 5.03
CA GLU A 189 -5.49 15.04 4.34
C GLU A 189 -4.62 15.28 3.11
N ALA A 190 -3.29 15.23 3.26
CA ALA A 190 -2.34 15.36 2.17
C ALA A 190 -2.54 14.26 1.10
N ALA A 191 -2.82 13.02 1.52
CA ALA A 191 -3.16 11.94 0.60
C ALA A 191 -4.48 12.23 -0.15
N ALA A 192 -5.50 12.72 0.55
CA ALA A 192 -6.77 13.08 -0.07
C ALA A 192 -6.60 14.20 -1.11
N GLU A 193 -5.76 15.19 -0.82
CA GLU A 193 -5.38 16.26 -1.75
C GLU A 193 -4.65 15.72 -2.97
N GLN A 194 -3.64 14.86 -2.79
CA GLN A 194 -2.93 14.21 -3.90
C GLN A 194 -3.87 13.42 -4.82
N PHE A 195 -4.84 12.71 -4.24
CA PHE A 195 -5.85 12.00 -5.03
C PHE A 195 -6.80 12.96 -5.73
N ASN A 196 -7.29 13.98 -5.03
CA ASN A 196 -8.20 14.99 -5.60
C ASN A 196 -7.54 15.75 -6.75
N ALA A 197 -6.25 16.08 -6.64
CA ALA A 197 -5.47 16.72 -7.69
C ALA A 197 -5.34 15.83 -8.94
N ALA A 198 -5.08 14.53 -8.76
CA ALA A 198 -5.02 13.57 -9.86
C ALA A 198 -6.41 13.27 -10.46
N CYS A 199 -7.45 13.23 -9.63
CA CYS A 199 -8.82 12.91 -9.98
C CYS A 199 -9.79 13.95 -9.40
N PRO A 200 -10.02 15.08 -10.09
CA PRO A 200 -10.96 16.12 -9.63
C PRO A 200 -12.39 15.58 -9.48
N PRO A 201 -13.24 16.08 -8.58
CA PRO A 201 -14.63 15.64 -8.44
C PRO A 201 -15.51 16.04 -9.64
N VAL A 202 -16.60 15.31 -9.86
CA VAL A 202 -17.55 15.56 -10.97
C VAL A 202 -18.60 16.63 -10.57
N GLY A 203 -18.29 17.92 -10.76
CA GLY A 203 -19.20 19.09 -10.65
C GLY A 203 -19.47 19.58 -9.20
N ARG A 204 -19.69 20.87 -8.90
CA ARG A 204 -19.88 22.13 -9.67
C ARG A 204 -18.64 23.03 -9.62
N ASN A 205 -18.41 23.78 -10.71
CA ASN A 205 -17.54 24.96 -10.88
C ASN A 205 -16.70 25.39 -9.67
N ALA A 206 -15.37 25.27 -9.81
CA ALA A 206 -14.37 25.95 -8.98
C ALA A 206 -14.31 27.46 -9.27
N SER A 207 -15.48 28.12 -9.33
CA SER A 207 -15.60 29.54 -9.66
C SER A 207 -16.75 30.13 -8.85
N ASN A 208 -16.58 30.19 -7.53
CA ASN A 208 -17.36 31.06 -6.66
C ASN A 208 -16.70 31.20 -5.28
N GLU A 209 -15.42 31.58 -5.24
CA GLU A 209 -14.79 32.18 -4.06
C GLU A 209 -13.87 33.30 -4.57
N GLU A 210 -14.49 34.45 -4.84
CA GLU A 210 -13.87 35.79 -4.75
C GLU A 210 -13.96 36.26 -3.29
#